data_AF-A0AAD9K094-F1
#
_entry.id   AF-A0AAD9K094-F1
#
_cell.length_a   1.000
_cell.length_b   1.000
_cell.length_c   1.000
_cell.angle_alpha   90.00
_cell.angle_beta   90.00
_cell.angle_gamma   90.00
#
_symmetry.space_group_name_H-M   'P 1'
#
loop_
_entity.id
_entity.type
_entity.pdbx_description
1 polymer ?
#
loop_
_entity_poly.entity_id
_entity_poly.type
_entity_poly.pdbx_seq_one_letter_code
_entity_poly.pdbx_strand_id
1 'polypeptide(L)'
;MLRSNVAFRIRQKHNRQGTRKPTKLNTTKLSTISHRESFEQEMDSALTQWEEKENSTPDEEWAALQQVVYNAAKTYLGKPDRNHQDWFDTKDQELQTLVSRRDQVHQRVLQTRSTRSTTAAYKDACRLLQKRTRALKSDWWERKAVELQRAADRNDMKGFYCGLKEVWGPKKEGTCSHAINRWNVDLL
;
A
#
# COMPACT_ATOMS: atom_id res chain seq x y z
N MET A 1 -25.28 8.07 -49.70
CA MET A 1 -24.72 6.84 -49.10
C MET A 1 -24.51 7.07 -47.61
N LEU A 2 -25.34 6.49 -46.75
CA LEU A 2 -25.18 6.54 -45.29
C LEU A 2 -24.13 5.51 -44.87
N ARG A 3 -23.02 5.95 -44.28
CA ARG A 3 -22.03 5.06 -43.64
C ARG A 3 -22.33 5.02 -42.15
N SER A 4 -22.76 3.87 -41.64
CA SER A 4 -22.85 3.63 -40.20
C SER A 4 -21.45 3.40 -39.64
N ASN A 5 -21.15 4.06 -38.52
CA ASN A 5 -19.88 3.90 -37.82
C ASN A 5 -20.17 3.14 -36.51
N VAL A 6 -19.73 1.88 -36.44
CA VAL A 6 -19.94 1.03 -35.26
C VAL A 6 -18.57 0.67 -34.69
N ALA A 7 -18.27 1.18 -33.50
CA ALA A 7 -17.04 0.89 -32.79
C ALA A 7 -17.17 -0.39 -31.96
N PHE A 8 -16.80 -1.53 -32.53
CA PHE A 8 -16.69 -2.78 -31.77
C PHE A 8 -15.44 -2.75 -30.87
N ARG A 9 -15.63 -2.66 -29.55
CA ARG A 9 -14.57 -2.88 -28.57
C ARG A 9 -14.62 -4.34 -28.13
N ILE A 10 -13.66 -5.14 -28.60
CA ILE A 10 -13.42 -6.49 -28.06
C ILE A 10 -13.04 -6.32 -26.60
N ARG A 11 -13.84 -6.87 -25.68
CA ARG A 11 -13.51 -6.84 -24.25
C ARG A 11 -12.20 -7.60 -24.04
N GLN A 12 -11.22 -6.93 -23.42
CA GLN A 12 -10.00 -7.61 -23.01
C GLN A 12 -10.34 -8.76 -22.07
N LYS A 13 -9.85 -9.96 -22.38
CA LYS A 13 -10.00 -11.14 -21.54
C LYS A 13 -9.23 -10.90 -20.24
N HIS A 14 -9.94 -10.68 -19.14
CA HIS A 14 -9.32 -10.63 -17.83
C HIS A 14 -8.80 -12.03 -17.49
N ASN A 15 -7.50 -12.17 -17.20
CA ASN A 15 -6.97 -13.43 -16.73
C ASN A 15 -7.69 -13.81 -15.44
N ARG A 16 -8.20 -15.06 -15.38
CA ARG A 16 -8.70 -15.61 -14.12
C ARG A 16 -7.52 -15.62 -13.16
N GLN A 17 -7.66 -14.95 -12.02
CA GLN A 17 -6.66 -15.08 -10.96
C GLN A 17 -6.56 -16.57 -10.64
N GLY A 18 -5.36 -17.13 -10.75
CA GLY A 18 -5.11 -18.49 -10.25
C GLY A 18 -5.38 -18.56 -8.74
N THR A 19 -5.18 -19.74 -8.16
CA THR A 19 -5.30 -19.92 -6.71
C THR A 19 -4.48 -18.84 -5.99
N ARG A 20 -5.12 -18.13 -5.05
CA ARG A 20 -4.48 -17.05 -4.31
C ARG A 20 -3.37 -17.64 -3.46
N LYS A 21 -2.13 -17.24 -3.73
CA LYS A 21 -0.99 -17.62 -2.90
C LYS A 21 -1.22 -17.15 -1.46
N PRO A 22 -0.77 -17.93 -0.45
CA PRO A 22 -0.84 -17.52 0.94
C PRO A 22 -0.11 -16.18 1.13
N THR A 23 -0.69 -15.33 1.99
CA THR A 23 -0.15 -13.98 2.20
C THR A 23 1.10 -14.09 3.07
N LYS A 24 2.17 -13.37 2.71
CA LYS A 24 3.37 -13.26 3.55
C LYS A 24 2.98 -12.71 4.93
N LEU A 25 3.46 -13.34 6.00
CA LEU A 25 3.23 -12.90 7.38
C LEU A 25 4.23 -11.81 7.80
N ASN A 26 3.83 -10.99 8.78
CA ASN A 26 4.67 -9.92 9.28
C ASN A 26 5.74 -10.42 10.27
N THR A 27 6.92 -10.78 9.75
CA THR A 27 8.03 -11.26 10.58
C THR A 27 8.77 -10.14 11.33
N THR A 28 8.49 -8.86 11.06
CA THR A 28 9.20 -7.76 11.76
C THR A 28 8.79 -7.63 13.21
N LYS A 29 7.55 -8.03 13.56
CA LYS A 29 7.05 -8.07 14.94
C LYS A 29 7.92 -8.97 15.83
N LEU A 30 8.46 -10.06 15.26
CA LEU A 30 9.34 -11.00 15.96
C LEU A 30 10.73 -10.43 16.24
N SER A 31 11.05 -9.20 15.83
CA SER A 31 12.29 -8.54 16.26
C SER A 31 12.25 -8.14 17.73
N THR A 32 11.06 -7.94 18.29
CA THR A 32 10.87 -7.54 19.70
C THR A 32 10.68 -8.77 20.58
N ILE A 33 11.43 -8.85 21.68
CA ILE A 33 11.41 -10.01 22.60
C ILE A 33 10.01 -10.24 23.19
N SER A 34 9.33 -9.18 23.66
CA SER A 34 7.95 -9.28 24.18
C SER A 34 6.97 -9.86 23.17
N HIS A 35 7.12 -9.55 21.87
CA HIS A 35 6.27 -10.13 20.83
C HIS A 35 6.57 -11.60 20.56
N ARG A 36 7.77 -12.10 20.88
CA ARG A 36 8.09 -13.53 20.79
C ARG A 36 7.40 -14.30 21.91
N GLU A 37 7.51 -13.82 23.13
CA GLU A 37 6.91 -14.47 24.31
C GLU A 37 5.38 -14.56 24.18
N SER A 38 4.71 -13.49 23.77
CA SER A 38 3.25 -13.55 23.54
C SER A 38 2.88 -14.45 22.36
N PHE A 39 3.75 -14.56 21.34
CA PHE A 39 3.52 -15.45 20.21
C PHE A 39 3.67 -16.93 20.60
N GLU A 40 4.65 -17.24 21.45
CA GLU A 40 4.84 -18.57 22.04
C GLU A 40 3.62 -18.98 22.86
N GLN A 41 3.11 -18.10 23.73
CA GLN A 41 1.89 -18.35 24.52
C GLN A 41 0.64 -18.59 23.66
N GLU A 42 0.48 -17.82 22.58
CA GLU A 42 -0.63 -17.99 21.62
C GLU A 42 -0.51 -19.34 20.89
N MET A 43 0.71 -19.75 20.53
CA MET A 43 0.96 -21.04 19.90
C MET A 43 0.72 -22.22 20.82
N ASP A 44 1.20 -22.14 22.07
CA ASP A 44 0.97 -23.18 23.07
C ASP A 44 -0.53 -23.35 23.34
N SER A 45 -1.27 -22.25 23.39
CA SER A 45 -2.73 -22.27 23.55
C SER A 45 -3.43 -22.92 22.35
N ALA A 46 -3.02 -22.57 21.12
CA ALA A 46 -3.58 -23.13 19.90
C ALA A 46 -3.28 -24.62 19.73
N LEU A 47 -2.10 -25.08 20.18
CA LEU A 47 -1.72 -26.49 20.17
C LEU A 47 -2.41 -27.28 21.29
N THR A 48 -2.64 -26.68 22.46
CA THR A 48 -3.39 -27.33 23.55
C THR A 48 -4.86 -27.51 23.20
N GLN A 49 -5.43 -26.60 22.39
CA GLN A 49 -6.80 -26.70 21.90
C GLN A 49 -6.94 -27.67 20.70
N TRP A 50 -5.82 -28.08 20.09
CA TRP A 50 -5.82 -29.04 19.00
C TRP A 50 -5.94 -30.46 19.56
N GLU A 51 -7.05 -31.12 19.23
CA GLU A 51 -7.28 -32.53 19.54
C GLU A 51 -7.08 -33.38 18.28
N GLU A 52 -6.45 -34.54 18.45
CA GLU A 52 -6.31 -35.55 17.39
C GLU A 52 -7.69 -36.08 17.00
N LYS A 53 -7.95 -36.13 15.68
CA LYS A 53 -9.18 -36.75 15.17
C LYS A 53 -8.96 -38.24 15.01
N GLU A 54 -9.55 -39.05 15.90
CA GLU A 54 -9.57 -40.50 15.74
C GLU A 54 -10.14 -40.88 14.35
N ASN A 55 -9.32 -41.62 13.57
CA ASN A 55 -9.55 -42.11 12.20
C ASN A 55 -9.13 -41.22 11.01
N SER A 56 -8.18 -40.29 11.20
CA SER A 56 -7.62 -39.51 10.09
C SER A 56 -6.39 -40.18 9.47
N THR A 57 -6.13 -39.94 8.19
CA THR A 57 -4.85 -40.37 7.60
C THR A 57 -3.72 -39.47 8.09
N PRO A 58 -2.47 -39.97 8.22
CA PRO A 58 -1.34 -39.15 8.70
C PRO A 58 -1.13 -37.85 7.90
N ASP A 59 -1.42 -37.87 6.59
CA ASP A 59 -1.35 -36.69 5.72
C ASP A 59 -2.42 -35.65 6.06
N GLU A 60 -3.62 -36.08 6.45
CA GLU A 60 -4.71 -35.19 6.85
C GLU A 60 -4.47 -34.59 8.25
N GLU A 61 -3.88 -35.35 9.17
CA GLU A 61 -3.48 -34.88 10.50
C GLU A 61 -2.37 -33.83 10.39
N TRP A 62 -1.35 -34.10 9.58
CA TRP A 62 -0.29 -33.16 9.32
C TRP A 62 -0.81 -31.87 8.65
N ALA A 63 -1.70 -32.00 7.66
CA ALA A 63 -2.33 -30.85 7.03
C ALA A 63 -3.16 -30.03 8.04
N ALA A 64 -3.89 -30.69 8.95
CA ALA A 64 -4.66 -30.02 9.99
C ALA A 64 -3.76 -29.27 10.98
N LEU A 65 -2.67 -29.90 11.45
CA LEU A 65 -1.69 -29.26 12.33
C LEU A 65 -1.06 -28.03 11.66
N GLN A 66 -0.64 -28.16 10.40
CA GLN A 66 -0.10 -27.03 9.63
C GLN A 66 -1.11 -25.87 9.51
N GLN A 67 -2.40 -26.17 9.33
CA GLN A 67 -3.43 -25.13 9.28
C GLN A 67 -3.62 -24.43 10.63
N VAL A 68 -3.61 -25.16 11.74
CA VAL A 68 -3.72 -24.57 13.09
C VAL A 68 -2.55 -23.64 13.36
N VAL A 69 -1.32 -24.11 13.15
CA VAL A 69 -0.09 -23.32 13.31
C VAL A 69 -0.13 -22.09 12.40
N TYR A 70 -0.48 -22.26 11.12
CA TYR A 70 -0.55 -21.13 10.20
C TYR A 70 -1.62 -20.11 10.60
N ASN A 71 -2.78 -20.56 11.09
CA ASN A 71 -3.85 -19.67 11.50
C ASN A 71 -3.48 -18.89 12.78
N ALA A 72 -2.89 -19.54 13.79
CA ALA A 72 -2.37 -18.88 14.98
C ALA A 72 -1.26 -17.87 14.64
N ALA A 73 -0.35 -18.24 13.75
CA ALA A 73 0.66 -17.31 13.23
C ALA A 73 0.04 -16.12 12.51
N LYS A 74 -1.02 -16.35 11.74
CA LYS A 74 -1.71 -15.33 10.98
C LYS A 74 -2.57 -14.41 11.84
N THR A 75 -3.19 -14.89 12.91
CA THR A 75 -3.95 -14.07 13.86
C THR A 75 -3.02 -13.13 14.61
N TYR A 76 -1.89 -13.64 15.12
CA TYR A 76 -0.94 -12.85 15.88
C TYR A 76 -0.08 -11.90 15.01
N LEU A 77 0.63 -12.46 14.02
CA LEU A 77 1.55 -11.69 13.20
C LEU A 77 0.81 -10.79 12.21
N GLY A 78 -0.29 -11.28 11.65
CA GLY A 78 -1.04 -10.56 10.63
C GLY A 78 -0.23 -10.34 9.34
N LYS A 79 -0.71 -9.40 8.52
CA LYS A 79 -0.04 -9.02 7.28
C LYS A 79 1.02 -7.96 7.55
N PRO A 80 2.16 -7.97 6.82
CA PRO A 80 3.14 -6.91 6.91
C PRO A 80 2.50 -5.58 6.52
N ASP A 81 2.77 -4.56 7.32
CA ASP A 81 2.32 -3.22 7.03
C ASP A 81 2.92 -2.75 5.71
N ARG A 82 2.06 -2.24 4.84
CA ARG A 82 2.47 -1.73 3.55
C ARG A 82 2.95 -0.30 3.73
N ASN A 83 4.14 -0.14 4.27
CA ASN A 83 4.82 1.16 4.30
C ASN A 83 5.25 1.48 2.87
N HIS A 84 4.47 2.32 2.19
CA HIS A 84 4.93 2.94 0.95
C HIS A 84 5.97 3.98 1.36
N GLN A 85 7.23 3.79 0.94
CA GLN A 85 8.20 4.88 0.95
C GLN A 85 7.82 5.87 -0.15
N ASP A 86 6.70 6.57 0.04
CA ASP A 86 6.32 7.68 -0.84
C ASP A 86 6.40 8.99 -0.04
N TRP A 87 6.35 10.11 -0.73
CA TRP A 87 6.42 11.44 -0.13
C TRP A 87 5.28 11.73 0.88
N PHE A 88 4.21 10.92 0.85
CA PHE A 88 3.07 11.05 1.74
C PHE A 88 3.28 10.25 3.03
N ASP A 89 3.68 10.94 4.10
CA ASP A 89 3.65 10.38 5.45
C ASP A 89 2.32 10.73 6.11
N THR A 90 1.52 9.71 6.43
CA THR A 90 0.26 9.86 7.16
C THR A 90 0.44 10.55 8.52
N LYS A 91 1.67 10.52 9.09
CA LYS A 91 2.01 11.14 10.37
C LYS A 91 2.36 12.63 10.28
N ASP A 92 2.41 13.25 9.09
CA ASP A 92 2.62 14.69 8.98
C ASP A 92 1.40 15.45 9.51
N GLN A 93 1.52 15.97 10.73
CA GLN A 93 0.47 16.73 11.41
C GLN A 93 0.06 17.98 10.64
N GLU A 94 1.01 18.69 10.02
CA GLU A 94 0.72 19.89 9.24
C GLU A 94 -0.15 19.52 8.04
N LEU A 95 0.19 18.46 7.32
CA LEU A 95 -0.61 17.98 6.18
C LEU A 95 -2.02 17.56 6.62
N GLN A 96 -2.15 16.85 7.74
CA GLN A 96 -3.47 16.45 8.27
C GLN A 96 -4.33 17.65 8.68
N THR A 97 -3.73 18.70 9.26
CA THR A 97 -4.49 19.92 9.59
C THR A 97 -4.95 20.65 8.33
N LEU A 98 -4.14 20.69 7.27
CA LEU A 98 -4.52 21.31 5.99
C LEU A 98 -5.62 20.54 5.27
N VAL A 99 -5.57 19.21 5.28
CA VAL A 99 -6.64 18.34 4.75
C VAL A 99 -7.93 18.58 5.53
N SER A 100 -7.86 18.55 6.87
CA SER A 100 -9.01 18.79 7.75
C SER A 100 -9.62 20.17 7.51
N ARG A 101 -8.78 21.21 7.35
CA ARG A 101 -9.22 22.57 7.04
C ARG A 101 -9.93 22.65 5.69
N ARG A 102 -9.37 22.03 4.64
CA ARG A 102 -10.02 21.96 3.32
C ARG A 102 -11.40 21.31 3.44
N ASP A 103 -11.48 20.19 4.15
CA ASP A 103 -12.71 19.40 4.27
C ASP A 103 -13.79 20.16 5.04
N GLN A 104 -13.43 20.85 6.13
CA GLN A 104 -14.36 21.71 6.88
C GLN A 104 -14.89 22.86 6.01
N VAL A 105 -14.03 23.52 5.24
CA VAL A 105 -14.46 24.61 4.35
C VAL A 105 -15.32 24.08 3.21
N HIS A 106 -14.99 22.93 2.64
CA HIS A 106 -15.80 22.26 1.63
C HIS A 106 -17.19 21.90 2.16
N GLN A 107 -17.26 21.32 3.37
CA GLN A 107 -18.54 21.02 4.02
C GLN A 107 -19.39 22.28 4.21
N ARG A 108 -18.80 23.40 4.64
CA ARG A 108 -19.52 24.69 4.76
C ARG A 108 -20.04 25.18 3.40
N VAL A 109 -19.26 25.04 2.33
CA VAL A 109 -19.68 25.37 0.96
C VAL A 109 -20.84 24.49 0.50
N LEU A 110 -20.87 23.21 0.89
CA LEU A 110 -21.97 22.29 0.56
C LEU A 110 -23.24 22.55 1.38
N GLN A 111 -23.11 22.95 2.65
CA GLN A 111 -24.23 23.18 3.57
C GLN A 111 -24.90 24.55 3.41
N THR A 112 -24.15 25.55 2.91
CA THR A 112 -24.65 26.93 2.76
C THR A 112 -24.76 27.33 1.29
N ARG A 113 -25.51 28.39 0.98
CA ARG A 113 -25.51 28.95 -0.38
C ARG A 113 -24.10 29.45 -0.71
N SER A 114 -23.47 28.82 -1.70
CA SER A 114 -22.12 29.17 -2.14
C SER A 114 -22.01 30.67 -2.42
N THR A 115 -21.20 31.34 -1.63
CA THR A 115 -20.94 32.77 -1.69
C THR A 115 -19.53 32.97 -2.23
N ARG A 116 -19.26 34.10 -2.89
CA ARG A 116 -17.91 34.41 -3.40
C ARG A 116 -16.82 34.27 -2.33
N SER A 117 -17.13 34.65 -1.09
CA SER A 117 -16.23 34.50 0.07
C SER A 117 -15.97 33.03 0.43
N THR A 118 -17.00 32.19 0.52
CA THR A 118 -16.84 30.77 0.90
C THR A 118 -16.12 29.97 -0.20
N THR A 119 -16.36 30.31 -1.47
CA THR A 119 -15.62 29.73 -2.60
C THR A 119 -14.15 30.17 -2.60
N ALA A 120 -13.86 31.43 -2.28
CA ALA A 120 -12.48 31.93 -2.17
C ALA A 120 -11.73 31.22 -1.02
N ALA A 121 -12.36 31.09 0.15
CA ALA A 121 -11.79 30.37 1.29
C ALA A 121 -11.49 28.89 0.97
N TYR A 122 -12.35 28.22 0.19
CA TYR A 122 -12.11 26.85 -0.26
C TYR A 122 -10.90 26.77 -1.20
N LYS A 123 -10.84 27.67 -2.19
CA LYS A 123 -9.70 27.75 -3.12
C LYS A 123 -8.38 28.02 -2.39
N ASP A 124 -8.40 28.88 -1.37
CA ASP A 124 -7.23 29.15 -0.54
C ASP A 124 -6.78 27.94 0.27
N ALA A 125 -7.73 27.18 0.86
CA ALA A 125 -7.42 25.94 1.56
C ALA A 125 -6.82 24.89 0.60
N CYS A 126 -7.37 24.73 -0.61
CA CYS A 126 -6.81 23.85 -1.64
C CYS A 126 -5.40 24.29 -2.07
N ARG A 127 -5.19 25.60 -2.30
CA ARG A 127 -3.87 26.14 -2.67
C ARG A 127 -2.82 25.87 -1.59
N LEU A 128 -3.18 26.05 -0.32
CA LEU A 128 -2.26 25.82 0.79
C LEU A 128 -1.90 24.34 0.93
N LEU A 129 -2.90 23.45 0.85
CA LEU A 129 -2.68 22.00 0.80
C LEU A 129 -1.77 21.62 -0.37
N GLN A 130 -2.08 22.08 -1.57
CA GLN A 130 -1.30 21.78 -2.77
C GLN A 130 0.15 22.28 -2.67
N LYS A 131 0.37 23.47 -2.09
CA LYS A 131 1.72 24.01 -1.84
C LYS A 131 2.51 23.09 -0.91
N ARG A 132 1.91 22.66 0.22
CA ARG A 132 2.57 21.77 1.19
C ARG A 132 2.89 20.40 0.56
N THR A 133 1.91 19.81 -0.12
CA THR A 133 2.07 18.54 -0.84
C THR A 133 3.21 18.60 -1.87
N ARG A 134 3.32 19.69 -2.63
CA ARG A 134 4.41 19.86 -3.60
C ARG A 134 5.76 19.99 -2.92
N ALA A 135 5.86 20.73 -1.81
CA ALA A 135 7.10 20.85 -1.06
C ALA A 135 7.57 19.49 -0.52
N LEU A 136 6.69 18.75 0.17
CA LEU A 136 6.99 17.40 0.68
C LEU A 136 7.45 16.44 -0.42
N LYS A 137 6.78 16.50 -1.57
CA LYS A 137 7.15 15.71 -2.74
C LYS A 137 8.53 16.08 -3.26
N SER A 138 8.82 17.37 -3.42
CA SER A 138 10.13 17.86 -3.84
C SER A 138 11.24 17.43 -2.87
N ASP A 139 11.05 17.63 -1.57
CA ASP A 139 12.02 17.26 -0.53
C ASP A 139 12.27 15.74 -0.50
N TRP A 140 11.24 14.94 -0.77
CA TRP A 140 11.38 13.50 -0.89
C TRP A 140 12.20 13.10 -2.13
N TRP A 141 11.91 13.69 -3.30
CA TRP A 141 12.66 13.44 -4.53
C TRP A 141 14.13 13.84 -4.41
N GLU A 142 14.40 14.99 -3.78
CA GLU A 142 15.77 15.45 -3.54
C GLU A 142 16.53 14.48 -2.63
N ARG A 143 15.93 14.09 -1.50
CA ARG A 143 16.53 13.08 -0.61
C ARG A 143 16.77 11.75 -1.32
N LYS A 144 15.82 11.28 -2.13
CA LYS A 144 15.95 10.02 -2.86
C LYS A 144 17.03 10.09 -3.95
N ALA A 145 17.13 11.23 -4.65
CA ALA A 145 18.18 11.46 -5.63
C ALA A 145 19.57 11.44 -4.97
N VAL A 146 19.73 12.09 -3.82
CA VAL A 146 20.98 12.06 -3.03
C VAL A 146 21.31 10.65 -2.55
N GLU A 147 20.33 9.87 -2.10
CA GLU A 147 20.53 8.47 -1.69
C GLU A 147 21.04 7.61 -2.86
N LEU A 148 20.37 7.71 -4.02
CA LEU A 148 20.76 6.97 -5.23
C LEU A 148 22.14 7.38 -5.73
N GLN A 149 22.45 8.68 -5.74
CA GLN A 149 23.77 9.18 -6.11
C GLN A 149 24.84 8.60 -5.17
N ARG A 150 24.63 8.67 -3.85
CA ARG A 150 25.56 8.10 -2.86
C ARG A 150 25.76 6.59 -3.02
N ALA A 151 24.72 5.85 -3.39
CA ALA A 151 24.84 4.41 -3.66
C ALA A 151 25.70 4.15 -4.91
N ALA A 152 25.50 4.95 -5.96
CA ALA A 152 26.32 4.88 -7.17
C ALA A 152 27.79 5.25 -6.89
N ASP A 153 28.04 6.32 -6.13
CA ASP A 153 29.40 6.77 -5.78
C ASP A 153 30.16 5.72 -4.95
N ARG A 154 29.45 4.94 -4.12
CA ARG A 154 30.01 3.82 -3.35
C ARG A 154 30.10 2.50 -4.12
N ASN A 155 29.70 2.48 -5.39
CA ASN A 155 29.57 1.27 -6.21
C ASN A 155 28.65 0.19 -5.59
N ASP A 156 27.68 0.60 -4.77
CA ASP A 156 26.66 -0.30 -4.21
C ASP A 156 25.51 -0.46 -5.20
N MET A 157 25.71 -1.34 -6.18
CA MET A 157 24.70 -1.65 -7.20
C MET A 157 23.42 -2.22 -6.60
N LYS A 158 23.51 -2.97 -5.48
CA LYS A 158 22.34 -3.55 -4.83
C LYS A 158 21.48 -2.45 -4.21
N GLY A 159 22.08 -1.55 -3.45
CA GLY A 159 21.39 -0.39 -2.87
C GLY A 159 20.77 0.50 -3.94
N PHE A 160 21.51 0.78 -5.02
CA PHE A 160 21.01 1.59 -6.14
C PHE A 160 19.77 0.98 -6.80
N TYR A 161 19.81 -0.30 -7.17
CA TYR A 161 18.66 -0.96 -7.79
C TYR A 161 17.49 -1.16 -6.84
N CYS A 162 17.74 -1.38 -5.54
CA CYS A 162 16.70 -1.40 -4.52
C CYS A 162 15.98 -0.05 -4.46
N GLY A 163 16.72 1.06 -4.37
CA GLY A 163 16.14 2.42 -4.36
C GLY A 163 15.36 2.73 -5.63
N LEU A 164 15.83 2.30 -6.80
CA LEU A 164 15.12 2.48 -8.06
C LEU A 164 13.80 1.68 -8.09
N LYS A 165 13.80 0.47 -7.55
CA LYS A 165 12.62 -0.40 -7.45
C LYS A 165 11.58 0.15 -6.47
N GLU A 166 12.01 0.88 -5.44
CA GLU A 166 11.12 1.58 -4.51
C GLU A 166 10.38 2.73 -5.21
N VAL A 167 11.07 3.48 -6.06
CA VAL A 167 10.48 4.61 -6.82
C VAL A 167 9.49 4.13 -7.88
N TRP A 168 9.89 3.17 -8.71
CA TRP A 168 9.08 2.74 -9.87
C TRP A 168 8.14 1.57 -9.57
N GLY A 169 8.29 0.98 -8.40
CA GLY A 169 7.60 -0.24 -8.01
C GLY A 169 8.12 -1.49 -8.73
N PRO A 170 7.54 -2.67 -8.43
CA PRO A 170 7.94 -3.92 -9.07
C PRO A 170 7.66 -3.86 -10.58
N LYS A 171 8.72 -3.96 -11.39
CA LYS A 171 8.57 -4.16 -12.84
C LYS A 171 7.88 -5.51 -13.07
N LYS A 172 6.76 -5.52 -13.79
CA LYS A 172 6.10 -6.76 -14.19
C LYS A 172 6.97 -7.43 -15.25
N GLU A 173 7.71 -8.46 -14.86
CA GLU A 173 8.36 -9.33 -15.84
C GLU A 173 7.28 -10.11 -16.58
N GLY A 174 7.24 -9.97 -17.91
CA GLY A 174 6.33 -10.74 -18.78
C GLY A 174 5.33 -9.96 -19.62
N THR A 175 5.39 -8.63 -19.72
CA THR A 175 4.64 -7.93 -20.79
C THR A 175 5.42 -6.71 -21.25
N CYS A 176 5.94 -6.78 -22.48
CA CYS A 176 6.31 -5.59 -23.24
C CYS A 176 5.02 -4.83 -23.55
N SER A 177 4.55 -4.05 -22.59
CA SER A 177 3.48 -3.09 -22.78
C SER A 177 4.08 -1.72 -22.51
N HIS A 178 4.21 -0.95 -23.58
CA HIS A 178 4.49 0.48 -23.56
C HIS A 178 3.32 1.17 -22.83
N ALA A 179 3.33 1.10 -21.50
CA ALA A 179 2.41 1.83 -20.64
C ALA A 179 3.27 2.85 -19.91
N ILE A 180 3.39 4.02 -20.53
CA ILE A 180 3.67 5.26 -19.80
C ILE A 180 2.58 5.32 -18.73
N ASN A 181 2.96 5.07 -17.47
CA ASN A 181 2.09 5.34 -16.33
C ASN A 181 1.91 6.86 -16.26
N ARG A 182 0.94 7.36 -17.03
CA ARG A 182 0.36 8.69 -16.87
C ARG A 182 -0.44 8.63 -15.58
N TRP A 183 0.25 8.79 -14.45
CA TRP A 183 -0.38 9.04 -13.17
C TRP A 183 -1.29 10.26 -13.35
N ASN A 184 -2.57 10.05 -13.03
CA ASN A 184 -3.63 11.02 -13.17
C ASN A 184 -3.31 12.27 -12.32
N VAL A 185 -2.86 13.35 -12.96
CA VAL A 185 -2.47 14.61 -12.30
C VAL A 185 -3.67 15.56 -12.11
N ASP A 186 -4.88 15.18 -12.52
CA ASP A 186 -6.00 16.14 -12.62
C ASP A 186 -7.09 16.01 -11.56
N LEU A 187 -6.84 15.36 -10.41
CA LEU A 187 -7.80 15.32 -9.30
C LEU A 187 -7.15 15.57 -7.93
N LEU A 188 -6.58 16.76 -7.75
CA LEU A 188 -6.49 17.47 -6.46
C LEU A 188 -6.49 19.00 -6.68
#